data_AF-U4Q9Y3-F1
#
_entry.id   AF-U4Q9Y3-F1
#
_cell.length_a   1.000
_cell.length_b   1.000
_cell.length_c   1.000
_cell.angle_alpha   90.00
_cell.angle_beta   90.00
_cell.angle_gamma   90.00
#
_symmetry.space_group_name_H-M   'P 1'
#
loop_
_entity.id
_entity.type
_entity.pdbx_description
1 polymer ?
#
loop_
_entity_poly.entity_id
_entity_poly.type
_entity_poly.pdbx_seq_one_letter_code
_entity_poly.pdbx_strand_id
1 'polypeptide(L)'
;MPDDYYAHVGIAKYWQDSYMWLTIYIDIAFCAIACWQNEKINTSQTWHLIVADERKIYLANIFSSLVACGVFFFLQQIINAFLLLPSYGAESLVHIYRDFKLWSAQYDPWDNVLFHWFFIVMIILFIYFFVSFTNFTSKLITNYLPFKSTLWIRLLVIAMLVIVAVYFGLIIMSHLQSFIDAKKGSVDPIWLDDILLLVVNFVFGSIDLWFVHSFVEPKIANY
;
A
#
# COMPACT_ATOMS: atom_id res chain seq x y z
N MET A 1 26.75 -22.66 -33.20
CA MET A 1 25.95 -22.60 -31.95
C MET A 1 24.82 -21.64 -32.21
N PRO A 2 23.56 -22.05 -32.07
CA PRO A 2 22.45 -21.19 -32.49
C PRO A 2 22.24 -20.07 -31.48
N ASP A 3 21.99 -18.87 -32.00
CA ASP A 3 21.87 -17.59 -31.29
C ASP A 3 20.77 -17.58 -30.21
N ASP A 4 19.85 -18.54 -30.25
CA ASP A 4 18.78 -18.73 -29.27
C ASP A 4 19.30 -19.02 -27.85
N TYR A 5 20.44 -19.70 -27.71
CA TYR A 5 20.99 -20.03 -26.39
C TYR A 5 21.42 -18.77 -25.63
N TYR A 6 21.90 -17.74 -26.32
CA TYR A 6 22.27 -16.46 -25.70
C TYR A 6 21.05 -15.59 -25.39
N ALA A 7 19.98 -15.67 -26.19
CA ALA A 7 18.73 -14.97 -25.93
C ALA A 7 18.00 -15.51 -24.68
N HIS A 8 17.97 -16.83 -24.49
CA HIS A 8 17.40 -17.48 -23.31
C HIS A 8 18.17 -17.13 -22.03
N VAL A 9 19.50 -17.01 -22.10
CA VAL A 9 20.35 -16.58 -20.97
C VAL A 9 20.16 -15.09 -20.66
N GLY A 10 19.91 -14.26 -21.67
CA GLY A 10 19.69 -12.82 -21.49
C GLY A 10 18.38 -12.49 -20.76
N ILE A 11 17.26 -13.07 -21.18
CA ILE A 11 15.93 -12.76 -20.61
C ILE A 11 15.80 -13.32 -19.20
N ALA A 12 16.22 -14.57 -18.97
CA ALA A 12 16.14 -15.21 -17.66
C ALA A 12 17.00 -14.48 -16.62
N LYS A 13 18.20 -14.03 -17.02
CA LYS A 13 19.09 -13.23 -16.18
C LYS A 13 18.54 -11.82 -15.93
N TYR A 14 18.02 -11.15 -16.96
CA TYR A 14 17.37 -9.84 -16.80
C TYR A 14 16.20 -9.91 -15.81
N TRP A 15 15.37 -10.95 -15.94
CA TRP A 15 14.25 -11.17 -15.03
C TRP A 15 14.73 -11.43 -13.61
N GLN A 16 15.70 -12.33 -13.41
CA GLN A 16 16.32 -12.60 -12.11
C GLN A 16 16.87 -11.34 -11.43
N ASP A 17 17.45 -10.41 -12.18
CA ASP A 17 18.03 -9.19 -11.64
C ASP A 17 16.96 -8.10 -11.34
N SER A 18 15.82 -8.14 -12.02
CA SER A 18 14.84 -7.04 -12.02
C SER A 18 13.48 -7.37 -11.38
N TYR A 19 13.11 -8.64 -11.26
CA TYR A 19 11.73 -9.05 -10.95
C TYR A 19 11.21 -8.47 -9.63
N MET A 20 12.06 -8.37 -8.61
CA MET A 20 11.66 -7.91 -7.28
C MET A 20 11.25 -6.43 -7.29
N TRP A 21 12.08 -5.58 -7.91
CA TRP A 21 11.75 -4.16 -8.11
C TRP A 21 10.51 -4.00 -8.99
N LEU A 22 10.43 -4.76 -10.08
CA LEU A 22 9.32 -4.68 -11.03
C LEU A 22 8.00 -5.09 -10.36
N THR A 23 8.00 -6.14 -9.55
CA THR A 23 6.87 -6.59 -8.72
C THR A 23 6.41 -5.49 -7.77
N ILE A 24 7.34 -4.90 -7.02
CA ILE A 24 7.02 -3.82 -6.07
C ILE A 24 6.40 -2.62 -6.76
N TYR A 25 6.93 -2.19 -7.90
CA TYR A 25 6.34 -1.06 -8.65
C TYR A 25 4.95 -1.37 -9.17
N ILE A 26 4.71 -2.59 -9.67
CA ILE A 26 3.39 -3.02 -10.13
C ILE A 26 2.42 -3.07 -8.96
N ASP A 27 2.82 -3.60 -7.80
CA ASP A 27 1.99 -3.69 -6.60
C ASP A 27 1.62 -2.29 -6.07
N ILE A 28 2.56 -1.35 -6.05
CA ILE A 28 2.30 0.04 -5.68
C ILE A 28 1.32 0.68 -6.68
N ALA A 29 1.50 0.46 -7.97
CA ALA A 29 0.60 0.99 -9.00
C ALA A 29 -0.81 0.41 -8.86
N PHE A 30 -0.93 -0.90 -8.64
CA PHE A 30 -2.21 -1.56 -8.37
C PHE A 30 -2.86 -1.02 -7.10
N CYS A 31 -2.10 -0.90 -6.01
CA CYS A 31 -2.57 -0.33 -4.75
C CYS A 31 -3.10 1.10 -4.94
N ALA A 32 -2.40 1.94 -5.72
CA ALA A 32 -2.85 3.30 -6.01
C ALA A 32 -4.16 3.34 -6.81
N ILE A 33 -4.32 2.47 -7.81
CA ILE A 33 -5.55 2.34 -8.59
C ILE A 33 -6.70 1.84 -7.71
N ALA A 34 -6.45 0.82 -6.91
CA ALA A 34 -7.43 0.26 -5.98
C ALA A 34 -7.83 1.28 -4.91
N CYS A 35 -6.90 2.09 -4.40
CA CYS A 35 -7.18 3.22 -3.51
C CYS A 35 -8.12 4.24 -4.16
N TRP A 36 -7.87 4.60 -5.43
CA TRP A 36 -8.77 5.51 -6.14
C TRP A 36 -10.18 4.91 -6.26
N GLN A 37 -10.29 3.67 -6.69
CA GLN A 37 -11.61 3.00 -6.79
C GLN A 37 -12.33 2.97 -5.43
N ASN A 38 -11.59 2.67 -4.36
CA ASN A 38 -12.07 2.65 -2.99
C ASN A 38 -12.62 4.02 -2.57
N GLU A 39 -11.93 5.10 -2.90
CA GLU A 39 -12.40 6.46 -2.61
C GLU A 39 -13.62 6.85 -3.45
N LYS A 40 -13.69 6.46 -4.71
CA LYS A 40 -14.91 6.68 -5.52
C LYS A 40 -16.14 6.04 -4.86
N ILE A 41 -15.96 4.86 -4.27
CA ILE A 41 -16.98 4.12 -3.52
C ILE A 41 -17.32 4.81 -2.20
N ASN A 42 -16.33 5.23 -1.41
CA ASN A 42 -16.54 5.97 -0.16
C ASN A 42 -17.28 7.30 -0.39
N THR A 43 -17.09 7.91 -1.56
CA THR A 43 -17.67 9.22 -1.89
C THR A 43 -18.99 9.16 -2.63
N SER A 44 -19.38 8.02 -3.20
CA SER A 44 -20.57 7.91 -4.06
C SER A 44 -21.90 7.93 -3.31
N GLN A 45 -21.91 7.92 -1.97
CA GLN A 45 -23.13 7.94 -1.12
C GLN A 45 -24.13 6.79 -1.38
N THR A 46 -23.83 5.88 -2.31
CA THR A 46 -24.66 4.71 -2.66
C THR A 46 -24.86 3.74 -1.50
N TRP A 47 -24.05 3.87 -0.44
CA TRP A 47 -24.05 2.98 0.72
C TRP A 47 -25.01 3.42 1.83
N HIS A 48 -25.56 4.65 1.79
CA HIS A 48 -26.62 5.07 2.73
C HIS A 48 -27.92 4.24 2.59
N LEU A 49 -28.05 3.46 1.51
CA LEU A 49 -29.15 2.53 1.30
C LEU A 49 -29.03 1.25 2.15
N ILE A 50 -27.87 0.99 2.74
CA ILE A 50 -27.62 -0.16 3.62
C ILE A 50 -27.81 0.31 5.07
N VAL A 51 -28.54 -0.47 5.86
CA VAL A 51 -28.71 -0.22 7.31
C VAL A 51 -27.43 -0.65 8.05
N ALA A 52 -26.35 0.11 7.88
CA ALA A 52 -25.08 -0.09 8.57
C ALA A 52 -24.42 1.25 8.91
N ASP A 53 -23.72 1.27 10.05
CA ASP A 53 -22.92 2.42 10.50
C ASP A 53 -21.85 2.75 9.45
N GLU A 54 -21.77 4.02 9.05
CA GLU A 54 -20.92 4.48 7.95
C GLU A 54 -19.44 4.24 8.20
N ARG A 55 -19.02 4.27 9.48
CA ARG A 55 -17.65 3.93 9.88
C ARG A 55 -17.33 2.46 9.62
N LYS A 56 -18.31 1.57 9.84
CA LYS A 56 -18.13 0.13 9.60
C LYS A 56 -18.06 -0.16 8.10
N ILE A 57 -18.84 0.55 7.29
CA ILE A 57 -18.78 0.44 5.82
C ILE A 57 -17.43 0.94 5.31
N TYR A 58 -16.96 2.09 5.80
CA TYR A 58 -15.64 2.63 5.46
C TYR A 58 -14.51 1.64 5.78
N LEU A 59 -14.49 1.08 7.00
CA LEU A 59 -13.50 0.08 7.37
C LEU A 59 -13.63 -1.20 6.53
N ALA A 60 -14.85 -1.67 6.28
CA ALA A 60 -15.08 -2.85 5.44
C ALA A 60 -14.54 -2.65 4.02
N ASN A 61 -14.67 -1.43 3.47
CA ASN A 61 -14.14 -1.09 2.15
C ASN A 61 -12.60 -1.10 2.14
N ILE A 62 -11.96 -0.52 3.17
CA ILE A 62 -10.50 -0.57 3.33
C ILE A 62 -10.00 -2.01 3.49
N PHE A 63 -10.61 -2.81 4.36
CA PHE A 63 -10.18 -4.20 4.57
C PHE A 63 -10.45 -5.07 3.34
N SER A 64 -11.55 -4.85 2.61
CA SER A 64 -11.81 -5.53 1.33
C SER A 64 -10.73 -5.20 0.31
N SER A 65 -10.31 -3.94 0.25
CA SER A 65 -9.24 -3.49 -0.63
C SER A 65 -7.85 -4.03 -0.23
N LEU A 66 -7.58 -4.15 1.08
CA LEU A 66 -6.39 -4.82 1.61
C LEU A 66 -6.33 -6.29 1.14
N VAL A 67 -7.45 -7.01 1.23
CA VAL A 67 -7.55 -8.39 0.73
C VAL A 67 -7.31 -8.45 -0.77
N ALA A 68 -7.86 -7.51 -1.55
CA ALA A 68 -7.63 -7.44 -2.99
C ALA A 68 -6.13 -7.24 -3.33
N CYS A 69 -5.44 -6.36 -2.61
CA CYS A 69 -3.99 -6.18 -2.75
C CYS A 69 -3.22 -7.46 -2.41
N GLY A 70 -3.60 -8.16 -1.33
CA GLY A 70 -2.98 -9.43 -0.95
C GLY A 70 -3.16 -10.54 -2.00
N VAL A 71 -4.36 -10.65 -2.58
CA VAL A 71 -4.63 -11.60 -3.67
C VAL A 71 -3.84 -11.25 -4.92
N PHE A 72 -3.77 -9.97 -5.28
CA PHE A 72 -2.99 -9.50 -6.43
C PHE A 72 -1.49 -9.81 -6.26
N PHE A 73 -0.93 -9.51 -5.09
CA PHE A 73 0.45 -9.86 -4.74
C PHE A 73 0.71 -11.36 -4.89
N PHE A 74 -0.18 -12.21 -4.38
CA PHE A 74 -0.05 -13.66 -4.52
C PHE A 74 -0.05 -14.12 -5.99
N LEU A 75 -0.94 -13.57 -6.82
CA LEU A 75 -0.96 -13.85 -8.26
C LEU A 75 0.33 -13.40 -8.95
N GLN A 76 0.88 -12.25 -8.54
CA GLN A 76 2.15 -11.75 -9.05
C GLN A 76 3.30 -12.72 -8.71
N GLN A 77 3.31 -13.33 -7.52
CA GLN A 77 4.32 -14.34 -7.17
C GLN A 77 4.19 -15.64 -8.00
N ILE A 78 2.99 -16.03 -8.39
CA ILE A 78 2.80 -17.16 -9.32
C ILE A 78 3.41 -16.83 -10.68
N ILE A 79 3.16 -15.63 -11.22
CA ILE A 79 3.72 -15.19 -12.50
C ILE A 79 5.25 -15.14 -12.44
N ASN A 80 5.80 -14.57 -11.36
CA ASN A 80 7.24 -14.53 -11.11
C ASN A 80 7.83 -15.95 -11.11
N ALA A 81 7.14 -16.92 -10.50
CA ALA A 81 7.60 -18.30 -10.41
C ALA A 81 7.70 -18.97 -11.77
N PHE A 82 6.71 -18.77 -12.64
CA PHE A 82 6.74 -19.26 -14.01
C PHE A 82 7.89 -18.66 -14.82
N LEU A 83 8.11 -17.35 -14.69
CA LEU A 83 9.18 -16.65 -15.42
C LEU A 83 10.59 -17.01 -14.91
N LEU A 84 10.70 -17.47 -13.66
CA LEU A 84 11.94 -17.94 -13.03
C LEU A 84 12.19 -19.45 -13.16
N LEU A 85 11.24 -20.23 -13.70
CA LEU A 85 11.45 -21.66 -13.98
C LEU A 85 12.70 -21.96 -14.81
N PRO A 86 13.05 -21.18 -15.86
CA PRO A 86 14.26 -21.44 -16.64
C PRO A 86 15.57 -21.28 -15.84
N SER A 87 15.55 -20.42 -14.81
CA SER A 87 16.73 -20.12 -13.98
C SER A 87 16.86 -21.06 -12.77
N TYR A 88 15.74 -21.35 -12.10
CA TYR A 88 15.73 -22.04 -10.81
C TYR A 88 14.97 -23.37 -10.81
N GLY A 89 14.38 -23.77 -11.94
CA GLY A 89 13.62 -25.02 -12.05
C GLY A 89 12.42 -25.06 -11.10
N ALA A 90 12.13 -26.24 -10.54
CA ALA A 90 10.99 -26.45 -9.64
C ALA A 90 11.05 -25.65 -8.33
N GLU A 91 12.22 -25.11 -7.97
CA GLU A 91 12.44 -24.33 -6.75
C GLU A 91 12.14 -22.84 -6.92
N SER A 92 11.65 -22.40 -8.09
CA SER A 92 11.42 -20.98 -8.39
C SER A 92 10.52 -20.27 -7.36
N LEU A 93 9.47 -20.94 -6.88
CA LEU A 93 8.60 -20.41 -5.82
C LEU A 93 9.37 -20.18 -4.51
N VAL A 94 10.15 -21.17 -4.07
CA VAL A 94 10.94 -21.08 -2.82
C VAL A 94 11.93 -19.92 -2.90
N HIS A 95 12.57 -19.75 -4.06
CA HIS A 95 13.48 -18.64 -4.30
C HIS A 95 12.81 -17.27 -4.19
N ILE A 96 11.60 -17.12 -4.74
CA ILE A 96 10.82 -15.87 -4.67
C ILE A 96 10.46 -15.54 -3.23
N TYR A 97 9.83 -16.48 -2.51
CA TYR A 97 9.43 -16.25 -1.13
C TYR A 97 10.64 -15.98 -0.22
N ARG A 98 11.78 -16.60 -0.51
CA ARG A 98 13.04 -16.32 0.20
C ARG A 98 13.61 -14.95 -0.12
N ASP A 99 13.62 -14.55 -1.38
CA ASP A 99 14.17 -13.26 -1.81
C ASP A 99 13.34 -12.07 -1.27
N PHE A 100 12.03 -12.23 -1.15
CA PHE A 100 11.16 -11.28 -0.44
C PHE A 100 11.20 -11.43 1.10
N LYS A 101 12.00 -12.36 1.65
CA LYS A 101 12.05 -12.71 3.10
C LYS A 101 10.69 -13.06 3.71
N LEU A 102 9.81 -13.62 2.89
CA LEU A 102 8.47 -14.10 3.28
C LEU A 102 8.47 -15.57 3.70
N TRP A 103 9.62 -16.24 3.60
CA TRP A 103 9.83 -17.63 4.00
C TRP A 103 11.23 -17.82 4.57
N SER A 104 11.37 -18.56 5.67
CA SER A 104 12.66 -18.73 6.33
C SER A 104 13.61 -19.60 5.49
N ALA A 105 14.79 -19.08 5.18
CA ALA A 105 15.78 -19.79 4.36
C ALA A 105 16.47 -20.95 5.12
N GLN A 106 16.48 -20.87 6.44
CA GLN A 106 16.96 -21.89 7.36
C GLN A 106 16.07 -21.87 8.60
N TYR A 107 16.06 -22.97 9.36
CA TYR A 107 15.48 -23.11 10.69
C TYR A 107 16.12 -22.13 11.71
N ASP A 108 16.13 -20.83 11.42
CA ASP A 108 16.41 -19.80 12.39
C ASP A 108 15.07 -19.40 13.01
N PRO A 109 14.78 -19.77 14.27
CA PRO A 109 13.52 -19.43 14.93
C PRO A 109 13.32 -17.91 15.07
N TRP A 110 14.37 -17.13 14.81
CA TRP A 110 14.40 -15.68 14.86
C TRP A 110 14.27 -15.02 13.49
N ASP A 111 14.08 -15.80 12.41
CA ASP A 111 13.79 -15.23 11.10
C ASP A 111 12.38 -14.61 11.16
N ASN A 112 12.36 -13.29 11.20
CA ASN A 112 11.23 -12.45 11.57
C ASN A 112 10.23 -12.30 10.41
N VAL A 113 9.88 -13.41 9.75
CA VAL A 113 8.96 -13.48 8.60
C VAL A 113 7.61 -12.81 8.92
N LEU A 114 7.12 -12.96 10.16
CA LEU A 114 5.90 -12.31 10.62
C LEU A 114 5.99 -10.78 10.57
N PHE A 115 7.14 -10.19 10.95
CA PHE A 115 7.34 -8.75 10.85
C PHE A 115 7.41 -8.29 9.39
N HIS A 116 7.96 -9.09 8.47
CA HIS A 116 7.97 -8.75 7.05
C HIS A 116 6.54 -8.74 6.46
N TRP A 117 5.70 -9.73 6.81
CA TRP A 117 4.29 -9.73 6.44
C TRP A 117 3.52 -8.56 7.07
N PHE A 118 3.79 -8.28 8.34
CA PHE A 118 3.17 -7.19 9.06
C PHE A 118 3.51 -5.83 8.44
N PHE A 119 4.78 -5.60 8.10
CA PHE A 119 5.27 -4.41 7.40
C PHE A 119 4.53 -4.14 6.10
N ILE A 120 4.35 -5.17 5.26
CA ILE A 120 3.61 -5.06 3.99
C ILE A 120 2.17 -4.63 4.24
N VAL A 121 1.49 -5.26 5.20
CA VAL A 121 0.11 -4.90 5.56
C VAL A 121 0.03 -3.46 6.07
N MET A 122 1.00 -3.04 6.90
CA MET A 122 1.05 -1.68 7.43
C MET A 122 1.26 -0.63 6.35
N ILE A 123 2.11 -0.88 5.34
CA ILE A 123 2.29 0.02 4.20
C ILE A 123 1.00 0.17 3.40
N ILE A 124 0.31 -0.94 3.10
CA ILE A 124 -0.95 -0.88 2.35
C ILE A 124 -1.96 -0.04 3.12
N LEU A 125 -2.18 -0.34 4.40
CA LEU A 125 -3.11 0.43 5.25
C LEU A 125 -2.74 1.91 5.32
N PHE A 126 -1.45 2.23 5.42
CA PHE A 126 -0.97 3.61 5.41
C PHE A 126 -1.39 4.35 4.15
N ILE A 127 -1.19 3.75 2.97
CA ILE A 127 -1.58 4.36 1.70
C ILE A 127 -3.09 4.62 1.69
N TYR A 128 -3.91 3.66 2.11
CA TYR A 128 -5.37 3.81 2.14
C TYR A 128 -5.85 4.91 3.10
N PHE A 129 -5.36 4.94 4.34
CA PHE A 129 -5.73 5.99 5.31
C PHE A 129 -5.22 7.36 4.86
N PHE A 130 -3.98 7.45 4.38
CA PHE A 130 -3.43 8.72 3.91
C PHE A 130 -4.23 9.33 2.74
N VAL A 131 -4.62 8.49 1.77
CA VAL A 131 -5.45 8.93 0.64
C VAL A 131 -6.85 9.34 1.10
N SER A 132 -7.46 8.57 2.00
CA SER A 132 -8.78 8.90 2.61
C SER A 132 -8.72 10.25 3.33
N PHE A 133 -7.73 10.44 4.20
CA PHE A 133 -7.48 11.69 4.93
C PHE A 133 -7.34 12.89 4.01
N THR A 134 -6.56 12.74 2.93
CA THR A 134 -6.35 13.79 1.94
C THR A 134 -7.68 14.15 1.25
N ASN A 135 -8.49 13.16 0.89
CA ASN A 135 -9.78 13.37 0.24
C ASN A 135 -10.79 14.06 1.17
N PHE A 136 -10.90 13.60 2.42
CA PHE A 136 -11.77 14.22 3.42
C PHE A 136 -11.35 15.66 3.71
N THR A 137 -10.05 15.90 3.94
CA THR A 137 -9.51 17.24 4.18
C THR A 137 -9.80 18.17 2.99
N SER A 138 -9.59 17.70 1.76
CA SER A 138 -9.89 18.46 0.53
C SER A 138 -11.37 18.85 0.41
N LYS A 139 -12.28 17.94 0.75
CA LYS A 139 -13.73 18.20 0.79
C LYS A 139 -14.11 19.22 1.85
N LEU A 140 -13.56 19.10 3.06
CA LEU A 140 -13.81 20.04 4.14
C LEU A 140 -13.41 21.46 3.75
N ILE A 141 -12.23 21.62 3.17
CA ILE A 141 -11.76 22.93 2.71
C ILE A 141 -12.69 23.48 1.63
N THR A 142 -13.13 22.63 0.70
CA THR A 142 -14.02 23.07 -0.39
C THR A 142 -15.41 23.48 0.13
N ASN A 143 -15.94 22.80 1.15
CA ASN A 143 -17.28 23.06 1.69
C ASN A 143 -17.32 24.24 2.68
N TYR A 144 -16.23 24.47 3.43
CA TYR A 144 -16.20 25.48 4.50
C TYR A 144 -15.50 26.80 4.12
N LEU A 145 -14.82 26.91 2.96
CA LEU A 145 -14.27 28.18 2.50
C LEU A 145 -15.25 28.95 1.59
N PRO A 146 -15.75 30.14 2.00
CA PRO A 146 -16.62 30.96 1.16
C PRO A 146 -15.87 31.52 -0.07
N PHE A 147 -16.49 31.41 -1.24
CA PHE A 147 -15.88 31.78 -2.53
C PHE A 147 -15.82 33.30 -2.74
N LYS A 148 -14.59 33.84 -2.83
CA LYS A 148 -14.14 34.85 -3.83
C LYS A 148 -12.65 35.21 -3.70
N SER A 149 -12.03 34.97 -2.54
CA SER A 149 -10.59 35.25 -2.27
C SER A 149 -9.76 33.99 -1.92
N THR A 150 -10.35 32.81 -2.07
CA THR A 150 -9.93 31.55 -1.42
C THR A 150 -9.19 30.57 -2.34
N LEU A 151 -8.99 30.90 -3.62
CA LEU A 151 -8.29 30.03 -4.57
C LEU A 151 -6.83 29.79 -4.16
N TRP A 152 -6.14 30.85 -3.71
CA TRP A 152 -4.77 30.76 -3.20
C TRP A 152 -4.66 29.92 -1.93
N ILE A 153 -5.62 30.06 -1.00
CA ILE A 153 -5.65 29.26 0.24
C ILE A 153 -5.92 27.79 -0.09
N ARG A 154 -6.85 27.51 -1.01
CA ARG A 154 -7.13 26.14 -1.48
C ARG A 154 -5.91 25.52 -2.15
N LEU A 155 -5.22 26.26 -3.02
CA LEU A 155 -3.97 25.81 -3.64
C LEU A 155 -2.86 25.59 -2.61
N LEU A 156 -2.74 26.46 -1.61
CA LEU A 156 -1.75 26.32 -0.53
C LEU A 156 -1.99 25.04 0.27
N VAL A 157 -3.24 24.73 0.63
CA VAL A 157 -3.52 23.49 1.37
C VAL A 157 -3.32 22.25 0.51
N ILE A 158 -3.72 22.27 -0.76
CA ILE A 158 -3.41 21.16 -1.69
C ILE A 158 -1.89 20.98 -1.81
N ALA A 159 -1.12 22.08 -1.93
CA ALA A 159 0.33 22.02 -1.97
C ALA A 159 0.93 21.46 -0.68
N MET A 160 0.42 21.85 0.49
CA MET A 160 0.85 21.28 1.78
C MET A 160 0.55 19.79 1.86
N LEU A 161 -0.64 19.35 1.42
CA LEU A 161 -1.00 17.93 1.36
C LEU A 161 -0.09 17.15 0.41
N VAL A 162 0.26 17.71 -0.75
CA VAL A 162 1.21 17.11 -1.70
C VAL A 162 2.61 17.02 -1.11
N ILE A 163 3.10 18.06 -0.42
CA ILE A 163 4.40 18.02 0.27
C ILE A 163 4.43 16.91 1.31
N VAL A 164 3.38 16.80 2.11
CA VAL A 164 3.25 15.74 3.12
C VAL A 164 3.20 14.35 2.45
N ALA A 165 2.44 14.20 1.36
CA ALA A 165 2.36 12.97 0.59
C ALA A 165 3.73 12.53 0.03
N VAL A 166 4.47 13.48 -0.56
CA VAL A 166 5.81 13.23 -1.10
C VAL A 166 6.78 12.87 0.03
N TYR A 167 6.72 13.57 1.16
CA TYR A 167 7.57 13.28 2.32
C TYR A 167 7.35 11.85 2.85
N PHE A 168 6.09 11.45 3.04
CA PHE A 168 5.78 10.07 3.43
C PHE A 168 6.14 9.05 2.35
N GLY A 169 5.95 9.38 1.07
CA GLY A 169 6.37 8.53 -0.04
C GLY A 169 7.88 8.28 -0.05
N LEU A 170 8.69 9.32 0.21
CA LEU A 170 10.14 9.19 0.34
C LEU A 170 10.54 8.31 1.52
N ILE A 171 9.88 8.47 2.67
CA ILE A 171 10.11 7.64 3.85
C ILE A 171 9.81 6.17 3.50
N ILE A 172 8.61 5.87 3.02
CA ILE A 172 8.20 4.50 2.67
C ILE A 172 9.15 3.88 1.64
N MET A 173 9.52 4.64 0.61
CA MET A 173 10.43 4.15 -0.42
C MET A 173 11.83 3.86 0.15
N SER A 174 12.32 4.67 1.07
CA SER A 174 13.61 4.44 1.73
C SER A 174 13.59 3.20 2.64
N HIS A 175 12.48 2.95 3.35
CA HIS A 175 12.31 1.74 4.15
C HIS A 175 12.10 0.49 3.29
N LEU A 176 11.37 0.62 2.18
CA LEU A 176 11.18 -0.47 1.20
C LEU A 176 12.49 -0.81 0.50
N GLN A 177 13.32 0.19 0.22
CA GLN A 177 14.67 -0.02 -0.27
C GLN A 177 15.55 -0.69 0.79
N SER A 178 15.47 -0.29 2.06
CA SER A 178 16.16 -0.97 3.16
C SER A 178 15.71 -2.43 3.33
N PHE A 179 14.42 -2.72 3.14
CA PHE A 179 13.86 -4.07 3.14
C PHE A 179 14.49 -4.97 2.06
N ILE A 180 14.64 -4.41 0.84
CA ILE A 180 15.29 -5.05 -0.31
C ILE A 180 16.80 -5.18 -0.12
N ASP A 181 17.47 -4.10 0.30
CA ASP A 181 18.92 -4.00 0.45
C ASP A 181 19.44 -4.65 1.74
N ALA A 182 18.59 -5.01 2.70
CA ALA A 182 18.92 -5.86 3.85
C ALA A 182 19.38 -7.28 3.44
N LYS A 183 19.43 -7.59 2.14
CA LYS A 183 20.21 -8.68 1.54
C LYS A 183 21.74 -8.44 1.64
N LYS A 184 22.19 -7.22 1.98
CA LYS A 184 23.58 -6.75 1.97
C LYS A 184 24.13 -6.31 3.34
N GLY A 185 23.35 -6.41 4.42
CA GLY A 185 23.81 -6.18 5.79
C GLY A 185 23.53 -4.78 6.36
N SER A 186 22.27 -4.46 6.64
CA SER A 186 21.88 -3.33 7.50
C SER A 186 21.37 -3.83 8.85
N VAL A 187 21.60 -3.03 9.90
CA VAL A 187 21.50 -3.36 11.33
C VAL A 187 20.19 -2.87 11.97
N ASP A 188 19.38 -2.10 11.24
CA ASP A 188 18.15 -1.54 11.81
C ASP A 188 17.04 -2.60 11.92
N PRO A 189 16.42 -2.74 13.11
CA PRO A 189 15.53 -3.85 13.35
C PRO A 189 14.11 -3.51 12.86
N ILE A 190 13.60 -4.29 11.90
CA ILE A 190 12.31 -4.10 11.19
C ILE A 190 11.10 -3.84 12.10
N TRP A 191 11.09 -4.39 13.32
CA TRP A 191 10.01 -4.18 14.29
C TRP A 191 9.83 -2.72 14.71
N LEU A 192 10.88 -1.90 14.66
CA LEU A 192 10.80 -0.47 15.00
C LEU A 192 9.99 0.29 13.94
N ASP A 193 10.23 0.00 12.66
CA ASP A 193 9.49 0.56 11.54
C ASP A 193 8.03 0.12 11.57
N ASP A 194 7.78 -1.14 11.92
CA ASP A 194 6.43 -1.69 12.11
C ASP A 194 5.65 -0.98 13.22
N ILE A 195 6.28 -0.70 14.35
CA ILE A 195 5.65 0.06 15.44
C ILE A 195 5.35 1.49 15.00
N LEU A 196 6.30 2.14 14.32
CA LEU A 196 6.11 3.50 13.82
C LEU A 196 4.92 3.56 12.85
N LEU A 197 4.88 2.64 11.87
CA LEU A 197 3.78 2.55 10.91
C LEU A 197 2.45 2.22 11.59
N LEU A 198 2.44 1.32 12.58
CA LEU A 198 1.25 1.03 13.38
C LEU A 198 0.70 2.30 14.04
N VAL A 199 1.56 3.08 14.72
CA VAL A 199 1.16 4.32 15.40
C VAL A 199 0.61 5.33 14.40
N VAL A 200 1.28 5.51 13.27
CA VAL A 200 0.86 6.45 12.22
C VAL A 200 -0.48 6.03 11.60
N ASN A 201 -0.65 4.75 11.30
CA ASN A 201 -1.90 4.19 10.79
C ASN A 201 -3.05 4.36 11.78
N PHE A 202 -2.78 4.15 13.07
CA PHE A 202 -3.78 4.36 14.10
C PHE A 202 -4.23 5.83 14.19
N VAL A 203 -3.28 6.77 14.08
CA VAL A 203 -3.59 8.21 14.07
C VAL A 203 -4.42 8.60 12.85
N PHE A 204 -3.98 8.28 11.64
CA PHE A 204 -4.72 8.64 10.42
C PHE A 204 -6.07 7.93 10.36
N GLY A 205 -6.14 6.63 10.63
CA GLY A 205 -7.39 5.88 10.64
C GLY A 205 -8.39 6.40 11.67
N SER A 206 -7.93 6.85 12.84
CA SER A 206 -8.82 7.47 13.85
C SER A 206 -9.37 8.83 13.38
N ILE A 207 -8.54 9.65 12.73
CA ILE A 207 -8.97 10.94 12.17
C ILE A 207 -9.98 10.72 11.03
N ASP A 208 -9.74 9.75 10.17
CA ASP A 208 -10.66 9.40 9.07
C ASP A 208 -12.02 8.92 9.60
N LEU A 209 -12.01 8.06 10.62
CA LEU A 209 -13.25 7.63 11.29
C LEU A 209 -14.02 8.81 11.90
N TRP A 210 -13.30 9.79 12.46
CA TRP A 210 -13.90 11.01 12.95
C TRP A 210 -14.50 11.85 11.82
N PHE A 211 -13.80 11.98 10.69
CA PHE A 211 -14.32 12.69 9.51
C PHE A 211 -15.58 12.04 8.94
N VAL A 212 -15.60 10.71 8.83
CA VAL A 212 -16.78 9.96 8.37
C VAL A 212 -17.98 10.25 9.29
N HIS A 213 -17.82 10.10 10.60
CA HIS A 213 -18.90 10.36 11.56
C HIS A 213 -19.35 11.82 11.59
N SER A 214 -18.43 12.79 11.48
CA SER A 214 -18.78 14.21 11.61
C SER A 214 -19.36 14.83 10.35
N PHE A 215 -19.00 14.32 9.16
CA PHE A 215 -19.31 14.98 7.89
C PHE A 215 -20.01 14.11 6.85
N VAL A 216 -20.07 12.78 7.04
CA VAL A 216 -20.76 11.86 6.11
C VAL A 216 -22.06 11.36 6.71
N GLU A 217 -22.13 11.11 8.03
CA GLU A 217 -23.38 10.68 8.66
C GLU A 217 -24.43 11.79 8.53
N PRO A 218 -25.58 11.53 7.87
CA PRO A 218 -26.67 12.47 7.88
C PRO A 218 -27.15 12.56 9.32
N LYS A 219 -26.96 13.73 9.95
CA LYS A 219 -27.67 14.05 11.17
C LYS A 219 -29.14 13.89 10.84
N ILE A 220 -29.76 12.81 11.33
CA ILE A 220 -31.21 12.69 11.33
C ILE A 220 -31.66 13.93 12.07
N ALA A 221 -32.18 14.90 11.32
CA ALA A 221 -32.84 16.05 11.89
C ALA A 221 -34.04 15.47 12.63
N ASN A 222 -33.89 15.30 13.94
CA ASN A 222 -35.02 15.04 14.83
C ASN A 222 -35.92 16.27 14.71
N TYR A 223 -36.97 16.13 13.90
CA TYR A 223 -38.19 16.92 14.01
C TYR A 223 -38.99 16.44 15.22
#